data_AF-T1EHJ2-F1
#
_entry.id   AF-T1EHJ2-F1
#
_cell.length_a   1.000
_cell.length_b   1.000
_cell.length_c   1.000
_cell.angle_alpha   90.00
_cell.angle_beta   90.00
_cell.angle_gamma   90.00
#
_symmetry.space_group_name_H-M   'P 1'
#
loop_
_entity.id
_entity.type
_entity.pdbx_description
1 polymer ?
#
loop_
_entity_poly.entity_id
_entity_poly.type
_entity_poly.pdbx_seq_one_letter_code
_entity_poly.pdbx_strand_id
1 'polypeptide(L)'
;FRREILRRCVAQLCVQQGWDRAEQSALRVLAQILEAYVFMLAGSAKVYTDQFEQTELTLNNLHLAFLKCNIQFDQLKEYFKLNEPVTLPHDVPHFP
;
A
#
# COMPACT_ATOMS: atom_id res chain seq x y z
N PHE A 1 5.29 -7.28 15.84
CA PHE A 1 3.86 -7.05 15.52
C PHE A 1 3.66 -6.44 14.12
N ARG A 2 3.97 -5.16 13.85
CA ARG A 2 3.71 -4.53 12.53
C ARG A 2 4.29 -5.27 11.32
N ARG A 3 5.56 -5.68 11.37
CA ARG A 3 6.19 -6.45 10.27
C ARG A 3 5.52 -7.80 10.02
N GLU A 4 4.98 -8.41 11.07
CA GLU A 4 4.26 -9.68 10.97
C GLU A 4 2.92 -9.51 10.28
N ILE A 5 2.22 -8.40 10.56
CA ILE A 5 0.98 -8.05 9.86
C ILE A 5 1.24 -7.88 8.36
N LEU A 6 2.26 -7.08 7.99
CA LEU A 6 2.61 -6.89 6.58
C LEU A 6 2.97 -8.20 5.88
N ARG A 7 3.73 -9.08 6.55
CA ARG A 7 4.06 -10.41 6.02
C ARG A 7 2.80 -11.25 5.75
N ARG A 8 1.82 -11.21 6.64
CA ARG A 8 0.54 -11.91 6.44
C ARG A 8 -0.32 -11.26 5.35
N CYS A 9 -0.32 -9.93 5.22
CA CYS A 9 -0.99 -9.26 4.11
C CYS A 9 -0.41 -9.68 2.75
N VAL A 10 0.92 -9.74 2.65
CA VAL A 10 1.60 -10.24 1.43
C VAL A 10 1.24 -11.70 1.16
N ALA A 11 1.22 -12.56 2.18
CA ALA A 11 0.79 -13.94 2.03
C ALA A 11 -0.66 -14.05 1.52
N GLN A 12 -1.58 -13.22 2.03
CA GLN A 12 -2.97 -13.19 1.59
C GLN A 12 -3.11 -12.73 0.14
N LEU A 13 -2.32 -11.71 -0.26
CA LEU A 13 -2.23 -11.28 -1.66
C LEU A 13 -1.77 -12.43 -2.57
N CYS A 14 -0.78 -13.22 -2.15
CA CYS A 14 -0.35 -14.40 -2.91
C CYS A 14 -1.48 -15.43 -3.04
N VAL A 15 -2.21 -15.73 -1.96
CA VAL A 15 -3.34 -16.67 -2.00
C VAL A 15 -4.44 -16.20 -2.95
N GLN A 16 -4.78 -14.90 -2.93
CA GLN A 16 -5.78 -14.33 -3.84
C GLN A 16 -5.37 -14.42 -5.32
N GLN A 17 -4.07 -14.42 -5.59
CA GLN A 17 -3.53 -14.64 -6.93
C GLN A 17 -3.37 -16.13 -7.29
N GLY A 18 -3.85 -17.05 -6.45
CA GLY A 18 -3.84 -18.50 -6.69
C GLY A 18 -2.55 -19.22 -6.28
N TRP A 19 -1.71 -18.61 -5.44
CA TRP A 19 -0.49 -19.27 -4.95
C TRP A 19 -0.77 -20.08 -3.68
N ASP A 20 -0.60 -21.40 -3.78
CA ASP A 20 -0.79 -22.31 -2.63
C ASP A 20 0.42 -22.35 -1.68
N ARG A 21 1.61 -22.02 -2.17
CA ARG A 21 2.86 -22.06 -1.42
C ARG A 21 3.78 -20.92 -1.85
N ALA A 22 4.48 -20.34 -0.88
CA ALA A 22 5.51 -19.33 -1.11
C ALA A 22 6.67 -19.51 -0.12
N GLU A 23 7.87 -19.15 -0.55
CA GLU A 23 9.05 -19.19 0.32
C GLU A 23 8.96 -18.10 1.40
N GLN A 24 9.24 -18.45 2.65
CA GLN A 24 9.16 -17.49 3.76
C GLN A 24 10.14 -16.30 3.62
N SER A 25 11.30 -16.53 3.00
CA SER A 25 12.29 -15.49 2.74
C SER A 25 11.75 -14.47 1.73
N ALA A 26 11.11 -14.94 0.65
CA ALA A 26 10.49 -14.10 -0.36
C ALA A 26 9.34 -13.26 0.21
N LEU A 27 8.45 -13.86 1.01
CA LEU A 27 7.37 -13.12 1.69
C LEU A 27 7.92 -12.04 2.63
N ARG A 28 9.05 -12.31 3.30
CA ARG A 28 9.73 -11.32 4.17
C ARG A 28 10.28 -10.16 3.35
N VAL A 29 10.94 -10.43 2.23
CA VAL A 29 11.49 -9.40 1.33
C VAL A 29 10.36 -8.56 0.73
N LEU A 30 9.30 -9.19 0.22
CA LEU A 30 8.14 -8.48 -0.31
C LEU A 30 7.46 -7.60 0.76
N ALA A 31 7.36 -8.06 2.00
CA ALA A 31 6.84 -7.25 3.10
C ALA A 31 7.73 -6.02 3.40
N GLN A 32 9.05 -6.15 3.30
CA GLN A 32 9.98 -5.02 3.44
C GLN A 32 9.87 -4.03 2.28
N ILE A 33 9.71 -4.54 1.05
CA ILE A 33 9.49 -3.70 -0.14
C ILE A 33 8.17 -2.95 0.00
N LEU A 34 7.09 -3.62 0.42
CA LEU A 34 5.80 -2.98 0.65
C LEU A 34 5.89 -1.90 1.73
N GLU A 35 6.55 -2.18 2.85
CA GLU A 35 6.80 -1.20 3.92
C GLU A 35 7.53 0.03 3.37
N ALA A 36 8.64 -0.19 2.67
CA ALA A 36 9.45 0.90 2.09
C ALA A 36 8.67 1.70 1.04
N TYR A 37 7.85 1.04 0.22
CA TYR A 37 7.05 1.69 -0.81
C TYR A 37 5.96 2.60 -0.21
N VAL A 38 5.27 2.14 0.83
CA VAL A 38 4.28 2.96 1.56
C VAL A 38 4.96 4.20 2.17
N PHE A 39 6.13 4.05 2.79
CA PHE A 39 6.87 5.19 3.33
C PHE A 39 7.36 6.15 2.23
N MET A 40 7.81 5.62 1.09
CA MET A 40 8.21 6.43 -0.06
C MET A 40 7.04 7.28 -0.58
N LEU A 41 5.85 6.68 -0.74
CA LEU A 41 4.65 7.39 -1.17
C LEU A 41 4.24 8.48 -0.17
N ALA A 42 4.20 8.15 1.12
CA ALA A 42 3.88 9.12 2.17
C ALA A 42 4.88 10.28 2.21
N GLY A 43 6.18 9.99 2.08
CA GLY A 43 7.23 11.00 1.99
C GLY A 43 7.07 11.88 0.76
N SER A 44 6.75 11.30 -0.41
CA SER A 44 6.52 12.08 -1.62
C SER A 44 5.26 12.96 -1.51
N ALA A 45 4.19 12.47 -0.90
CA ALA A 45 2.98 13.26 -0.67
C ALA A 45 3.25 14.42 0.29
N LYS A 46 4.04 14.19 1.34
CA LYS A 46 4.49 15.24 2.27
C LYS A 46 5.28 16.33 1.56
N VAL A 47 6.19 15.98 0.66
CA VAL A 47 6.94 16.96 -0.14
C VAL A 47 5.98 17.87 -0.93
N TYR A 48 4.91 17.34 -1.52
CA TYR A 48 3.91 18.16 -2.20
C TYR A 48 3.13 19.04 -1.22
N THR A 49 2.74 18.53 -0.05
CA THR A 49 2.12 19.34 1.02
C THR A 49 2.99 20.55 1.37
N ASP A 50 4.29 20.33 1.59
CA ASP A 50 5.23 21.39 1.96
C ASP A 50 5.45 22.39 0.82
N GLN A 51 5.48 21.93 -0.45
CA GLN A 51 5.63 22.77 -1.64
C GLN A 51 4.44 23.70 -1.90
N PHE A 52 3.23 23.26 -1.55
CA PHE A 52 2.01 24.06 -1.71
C PHE A 52 1.65 24.85 -0.45
N GLU A 53 2.56 24.91 0.53
CA GLU A 53 2.34 25.58 1.82
C GLU A 53 1.05 25.11 2.53
N GLN A 54 0.67 23.86 2.31
CA GLN A 54 -0.51 23.25 2.93
C GLN A 54 -0.15 22.76 4.33
N THR A 55 -1.04 22.97 5.29
CA THR A 55 -0.87 22.48 6.66
C THR A 55 -1.20 21.00 6.79
N GLU A 56 -2.06 20.48 5.91
CA GLU A 56 -2.57 19.11 5.94
C GLU A 56 -2.29 18.36 4.65
N LEU A 57 -2.06 17.06 4.77
CA LEU A 57 -1.91 16.18 3.61
C LEU A 57 -3.29 15.92 3.02
N THR A 58 -3.48 16.30 1.76
CA THR A 58 -4.73 16.13 1.03
C THR A 58 -4.66 14.97 0.03
N LEU A 59 -5.83 14.52 -0.45
CA LEU A 59 -5.90 13.53 -1.53
C LEU A 59 -5.23 14.00 -2.82
N ASN A 60 -5.18 15.31 -3.06
CA ASN A 60 -4.48 15.87 -4.22
C ASN A 60 -2.96 15.67 -4.12
N ASN A 61 -2.38 15.85 -2.94
CA ASN A 61 -0.95 15.61 -2.72
C ASN A 61 -0.59 14.13 -2.90
N LEU A 62 -1.48 13.24 -2.46
CA LEU A 62 -1.35 11.80 -2.68
C LEU A 62 -1.47 11.45 -4.18
N HIS A 63 -2.40 12.10 -4.90
CA HIS A 63 -2.55 11.92 -6.34
C HIS A 63 -1.26 12.28 -7.10
N LEU A 64 -0.65 13.43 -6.77
CA LEU A 64 0.64 13.83 -7.35
C LEU A 64 1.77 12.85 -7.01
N ALA A 65 1.81 12.35 -5.78
CA ALA A 65 2.78 11.32 -5.38
C ALA A 65 2.61 10.02 -6.18
N PHE A 66 1.37 9.59 -6.43
CA PHE A 66 1.06 8.39 -7.20
C PHE A 66 1.47 8.56 -8.67
N LEU A 67 1.19 9.72 -9.28
CA LEU A 67 1.63 10.04 -10.63
C LEU A 67 3.17 10.00 -10.75
N LYS A 68 3.88 10.57 -9.78
CA LYS A 68 5.35 10.51 -9.72
C LYS A 68 5.89 9.08 -9.62
N CYS A 69 5.15 8.19 -8.96
CA CYS A 69 5.46 6.77 -8.86
C CYS A 69 4.90 5.93 -10.03
N ASN A 70 4.43 6.56 -11.11
CA ASN A 70 3.81 5.93 -12.28
C ASN A 70 2.58 5.06 -11.95
N ILE A 71 1.87 5.35 -10.85
CA ILE A 71 0.58 4.71 -10.53
C ILE A 71 -0.53 5.50 -11.22
N GLN A 72 -1.19 4.86 -12.19
CA GLN A 72 -2.34 5.44 -12.89
C GLN A 72 -3.63 5.16 -12.10
N PHE A 73 -4.35 6.22 -11.72
CA PHE A 73 -5.58 6.09 -10.93
C PHE A 73 -6.67 5.29 -11.62
N ASP A 74 -6.77 5.35 -12.95
CA ASP A 74 -7.80 4.61 -13.67
C ASP A 74 -7.54 3.11 -13.64
N GLN A 75 -6.28 2.68 -13.72
CA GLN A 75 -5.90 1.28 -13.51
C GLN A 75 -6.18 0.83 -12.08
N LEU A 76 -5.96 1.71 -11.09
CA LEU A 76 -6.29 1.41 -9.69
C LEU A 76 -7.80 1.23 -9.49
N LYS A 77 -8.63 2.09 -10.09
CA LYS A 77 -10.09 1.95 -10.05
C LYS A 77 -10.56 0.66 -10.72
N GLU A 78 -9.97 0.31 -11.87
CA GLU A 78 -10.27 -0.93 -12.56
C GLU A 78 -9.87 -2.14 -11.72
N TYR A 79 -8.68 -2.11 -11.11
CA TYR A 79 -8.22 -3.14 -10.18
C TYR A 79 -9.21 -3.34 -9.03
N PHE A 80 -9.68 -2.27 -8.39
CA PHE A 80 -10.68 -2.36 -7.31
C PHE A 80 -12.04 -2.92 -7.76
N LYS A 81 -12.42 -2.74 -9.03
CA LYS A 81 -13.67 -3.30 -9.56
C LYS A 81 -13.56 -4.79 -9.87
N LEU A 82 -12.39 -5.22 -10.32
CA LEU A 82 -12.14 -6.58 -10.79
C LEU A 82 -11.71 -7.53 -9.66
N ASN A 83 -11.18 -7.00 -8.56
CA ASN A 83 -10.64 -7.79 -7.47
C ASN A 83 -11.47 -7.62 -6.20
N GLU A 84 -11.76 -8.73 -5.53
CA GLU A 84 -12.33 -8.68 -4.19
C GLU A 84 -11.34 -8.02 -3.20
N PRO A 85 -11.84 -7.28 -2.20
CA PRO A 85 -10.98 -6.74 -1.15
C PRO A 85 -10.22 -7.85 -0.45
N VAL A 86 -8.91 -7.66 -0.29
CA VAL A 86 -8.07 -8.58 0.49
C VAL A 86 -8.56 -8.57 1.93
N THR A 87 -9.00 -9.72 2.44
CA THR A 87 -9.32 -9.87 3.87
C THR A 87 -8.05 -9.63 4.68
N LEU A 88 -8.03 -8.55 5.47
CA LEU A 88 -6.89 -8.27 6.31
C LEU A 88 -6.77 -9.35 7.40
N PRO A 89 -5.56 -9.84 7.68
CA PRO A 89 -5.34 -10.91 8.65
C PRO A 89 -5.58 -10.49 10.11
N HIS A 90 -5.77 -9.19 10.35
CA HIS A 90 -6.08 -8.60 11.66
C HIS A 90 -6.96 -7.37 11.46
N ASP A 91 -7.86 -7.11 12.40
CA ASP A 91 -8.62 -5.87 12.44
C ASP A 91 -7.69 -4.68 12.70
N VAL A 92 -7.81 -3.65 11.88
CA VAL A 92 -7.11 -2.38 12.10
C VAL A 92 -7.89 -1.62 13.17
N PRO A 93 -7.25 -1.15 14.27
CA PRO A 93 -7.95 -0.36 15.28
C PRO A 93 -8.56 0.88 14.62
N HIS A 94 -9.89 1.04 14.73
CA HIS A 94 -10.54 2.29 14.37
C HIS A 94 -10.25 3.31 15.46
N PHE A 95 -9.47 4.33 15.13
CA PHE A 95 -9.38 5.53 15.95
C PHE A 95 -10.56 6.46 15.60
N PRO A 96 -11.21 7.08 16.61
CA PRO A 96 -12.34 7.98 16.41
C PRO A 96 -11.95 9.27 15.68
#